data_AF-R5DVS6-F1
#
_entry.id   AF-R5DVS6-F1
#
_cell.length_a   1.000
_cell.length_b   1.000
_cell.length_c   1.000
_cell.angle_alpha   90.00
_cell.angle_beta   90.00
_cell.angle_gamma   90.00
#
_symmetry.space_group_name_H-M   'P 1'
#
loop_
_entity.id
_entity.type
_entity.pdbx_description
1 polymer ?
#
loop_
_entity_poly.entity_id
_entity_poly.type
_entity_poly.pdbx_seq_one_letter_code
_entity_poly.pdbx_strand_id
1 'polypeptide(L)'
;MPERVSYEITGECKKCGKCCNYMYSYDTYTEKEFKIMQFLFPAYKRFYIKGKDEEGNLIFACKLVTPEGLCSDYKHRLPMCRKYPQKRIFYNAKLHDGCGYKVNVKTFKDYLDKKSK
;
A
#
# COMPACT_ATOMS: atom_id res chain seq x y z
N MET A 1 20.77 -0.70 13.81
CA MET A 1 19.88 -0.63 12.62
C MET A 1 19.11 -1.94 12.56
N PRO A 2 17.77 -1.96 12.54
CA PRO A 2 17.05 -3.20 12.31
C PRO A 2 17.47 -3.78 10.95
N GLU A 3 17.69 -5.10 10.88
CA GLU A 3 18.03 -5.78 9.63
C GLU A 3 16.97 -5.48 8.56
N ARG A 4 17.42 -5.06 7.36
CA ARG A 4 16.52 -4.86 6.21
C ARG A 4 16.15 -6.22 5.63
N VAL A 5 15.19 -6.90 6.24
CA VAL A 5 14.63 -8.13 5.68
C VAL A 5 13.80 -7.74 4.44
N SER A 6 14.22 -8.20 3.25
CA SER A 6 13.43 -7.98 2.04
C SER A 6 12.34 -9.05 1.92
N TYR A 7 11.08 -8.63 1.90
CA TYR A 7 9.95 -9.52 1.65
C TYR A 7 9.58 -9.48 0.18
N GLU A 8 9.28 -10.65 -0.37
CA GLU A 8 8.73 -10.78 -1.72
C GLU A 8 7.21 -10.86 -1.63
N ILE A 9 6.51 -10.07 -2.45
CA ILE A 9 5.07 -10.11 -2.55
C ILE A 9 4.66 -10.82 -3.84
N THR A 10 3.84 -11.87 -3.70
CA THR A 10 3.27 -12.63 -4.81
C THR A 10 1.74 -12.52 -4.81
N GLY A 11 1.10 -13.03 -5.86
CA GLY A 11 -0.35 -12.98 -6.05
C GLY A 11 -0.80 -11.80 -6.92
N GLU A 12 -2.09 -11.49 -6.87
CA GLU A 12 -2.70 -10.51 -7.77
C GLU A 12 -3.85 -9.72 -7.14
N CYS A 13 -4.18 -8.59 -7.78
CA CYS A 13 -5.24 -7.70 -7.32
C CYS A 13 -6.61 -8.30 -7.63
N LYS A 14 -7.38 -8.62 -6.60
CA LYS A 14 -8.79 -9.08 -6.71
C LYS A 14 -9.81 -7.97 -6.96
N LYS A 15 -9.36 -6.72 -7.18
CA LYS A 15 -10.22 -5.53 -7.35
C LYS A 15 -11.25 -5.33 -6.22
N CYS A 16 -10.91 -5.71 -4.98
CA CYS A 16 -11.82 -5.62 -3.83
C CYS A 16 -11.97 -4.21 -3.22
N GLY A 17 -11.24 -3.21 -3.74
CA GLY A 17 -11.33 -1.82 -3.27
C GLY A 17 -10.77 -1.51 -1.88
N LYS A 18 -10.43 -2.52 -1.05
CA LYS A 18 -9.96 -2.31 0.33
C LYS A 18 -8.73 -1.41 0.38
N CYS A 19 -7.69 -1.70 -0.42
CA CYS A 19 -6.49 -0.87 -0.46
C CYS A 19 -6.74 0.54 -1.01
N CYS A 20 -7.74 0.76 -1.86
CA CYS A 20 -8.08 2.11 -2.35
C CYS A 20 -8.93 2.90 -1.35
N ASN A 21 -9.62 2.20 -0.44
CA ASN A 21 -10.45 2.76 0.63
C ASN A 21 -9.70 2.97 1.94
N TYR A 22 -8.57 2.28 2.14
CA TYR A 22 -7.78 2.27 3.38
C TYR A 22 -6.30 2.17 2.99
N MET A 23 -5.74 3.31 2.60
CA MET A 23 -4.33 3.47 2.24
C MET A 23 -3.56 4.01 3.45
N TYR A 24 -2.54 3.27 3.85
CA TYR A 24 -1.56 3.72 4.84
C TYR A 24 -0.29 4.16 4.11
N SER A 25 0.24 5.33 4.46
CA SER A 25 1.57 5.74 4.03
C SER A 25 2.62 5.15 4.96
N TYR A 26 3.80 4.89 4.40
CA TYR A 26 4.96 4.54 5.22
C TYR A 26 5.45 5.76 6.00
N ASP A 27 5.57 6.90 5.31
CA ASP A 27 5.90 8.17 5.94
C ASP A 27 4.67 8.70 6.69
N THR A 28 4.87 9.20 7.90
CA THR A 28 3.83 9.92 8.63
C THR A 28 3.71 11.33 8.07
N TYR A 29 2.48 11.76 7.82
CA TYR A 29 2.18 13.11 7.34
C TYR A 29 1.16 13.76 8.27
N THR A 30 1.31 15.06 8.47
CA THR A 30 0.25 15.92 8.98
C THR A 30 -0.74 16.25 7.86
N GLU A 31 -1.94 16.68 8.26
CA GLU A 31 -2.97 17.12 7.31
C GLU A 31 -2.48 18.30 6.45
N LYS A 32 -1.67 19.19 7.04
CA LYS A 32 -1.07 20.34 6.37
C LYS A 32 -0.07 19.93 5.30
N GLU A 33 0.84 19.00 5.62
CA GLU A 33 1.81 18.46 4.65
C GLU A 33 1.11 17.76 3.50
N PHE A 34 0.04 17.01 3.79
CA PHE A 34 -0.77 16.40 2.74
C PHE A 34 -1.43 17.46 1.84
N LYS A 35 -1.94 18.57 2.39
CA LYS A 35 -2.48 19.68 1.59
C LYS A 35 -1.43 20.34 0.71
N ILE A 36 -0.23 20.56 1.24
CA ILE A 36 0.91 21.09 0.47
C ILE A 36 1.28 20.12 -0.65
N MET A 37 1.33 18.80 -0.37
CA MET A 37 1.56 17.77 -1.38
C MET A 37 0.50 17.80 -2.49
N GLN A 38 -0.78 17.95 -2.14
CA GLN A 38 -1.86 18.08 -3.13
C GLN A 38 -1.78 19.37 -3.96
N PHE A 39 -1.18 20.43 -3.41
CA PHE A 39 -0.91 21.67 -4.14
C PHE A 39 0.24 21.50 -5.14
N LEU A 40 1.37 20.92 -4.70
CA LEU A 40 2.54 20.66 -5.54
C LEU A 40 2.29 19.58 -6.60
N PHE A 41 1.49 18.57 -6.26
CA PHE A 41 1.17 17.44 -7.14
C PHE A 41 -0.35 17.31 -7.30
N PRO A 42 -0.97 18.05 -8.24
CA PRO A 42 -2.43 18.10 -8.40
C PRO A 42 -3.09 16.73 -8.58
N ALA A 43 -2.38 15.73 -9.13
CA ALA A 43 -2.90 14.40 -9.30
C ALA A 43 -3.25 13.70 -7.96
N TYR A 44 -2.65 14.12 -6.84
CA TYR A 44 -2.93 13.64 -5.48
C TYR A 44 -4.22 14.24 -4.89
N LYS A 45 -4.86 15.23 -5.55
CA LYS A 45 -6.19 15.76 -5.16
C LYS A 45 -7.30 14.70 -5.22
N ARG A 46 -7.06 13.59 -5.92
CA ARG A 46 -7.94 12.41 -5.94
C ARG A 46 -7.96 11.67 -4.61
N PHE A 47 -6.96 11.87 -3.75
CA PHE A 47 -6.92 11.29 -2.42
C PHE A 47 -7.52 12.24 -1.38
N TYR A 48 -7.99 11.68 -0.28
CA TYR A 48 -8.49 12.42 0.86
C TYR A 48 -8.18 11.66 2.15
N ILE A 49 -8.18 12.37 3.26
CA ILE A 49 -8.02 11.78 4.59
C ILE A 49 -9.38 11.22 5.00
N LYS A 50 -9.45 9.91 5.19
CA LYS A 50 -10.64 9.19 5.62
C LYS A 50 -10.78 9.17 7.14
N GLY A 51 -9.65 9.24 7.86
CA GLY A 51 -9.63 9.26 9.31
C GLY A 51 -8.21 9.13 9.85
N LYS A 52 -8.10 8.80 11.13
CA LYS A 52 -6.87 8.43 11.83
C LYS A 52 -7.05 7.06 12.45
N ASP A 53 -5.98 6.27 12.53
CA ASP A 53 -5.98 5.04 13.33
C ASP A 53 -5.73 5.35 14.82
N GLU A 54 -5.67 4.29 15.64
CA GLU A 54 -5.46 4.36 17.09
C GLU A 54 -4.09 4.98 17.45
N GLU A 55 -3.12 4.89 16.56
CA GLU A 55 -1.77 5.45 16.72
C GLU A 55 -1.69 6.90 16.17
N GLY A 56 -2.79 7.43 15.64
CA GLY A 56 -2.88 8.78 15.08
C GLY A 56 -2.41 8.90 13.63
N ASN A 57 -2.07 7.80 12.95
CA ASN A 57 -1.64 7.82 11.55
C ASN A 57 -2.82 8.14 10.63
N LEU A 58 -2.56 8.95 9.59
CA LEU A 58 -3.59 9.29 8.60
C LEU A 58 -3.95 8.07 7.75
N ILE A 59 -5.24 7.76 7.71
CA ILE A 59 -5.82 6.78 6.78
C ILE A 59 -6.31 7.55 5.56
N PHE A 60 -5.76 7.24 4.39
CA PHE A 60 -6.17 7.87 3.14
C PHE A 60 -7.14 7.00 2.35
N ALA A 61 -7.92 7.63 1.49
CA ALA A 61 -8.76 6.95 0.50
C ALA A 61 -8.78 7.72 -0.82
N CYS A 62 -9.21 7.05 -1.89
CA CYS A 62 -9.34 7.64 -3.22
C CYS A 62 -10.81 7.96 -3.54
N LYS A 63 -11.06 9.18 -4.03
CA LYS A 63 -12.39 9.65 -4.47
C LYS A 63 -12.95 8.90 -5.68
N LEU A 64 -12.10 8.16 -6.39
CA LEU A 64 -12.44 7.43 -7.61
C LEU A 64 -12.80 5.96 -7.33
N VAL A 65 -13.01 5.60 -6.07
CA VAL A 65 -13.51 4.26 -5.71
C VAL A 65 -15.02 4.30 -5.70
N THR A 66 -15.64 3.36 -6.42
CA THR A 66 -17.09 3.21 -6.46
C THR A 66 -17.59 2.47 -5.22
N PRO A 67 -18.90 2.51 -4.91
CA PRO A 67 -19.48 1.77 -3.79
C PRO A 67 -19.20 0.26 -3.85
N GLU A 68 -19.06 -0.30 -5.06
CA GLU A 68 -18.73 -1.72 -5.29
C GLU A 68 -17.24 -2.04 -5.06
N GLY A 69 -16.42 -1.03 -4.73
CA GLY A 69 -14.99 -1.19 -4.49
C GLY A 69 -14.13 -1.15 -5.77
N LEU A 70 -14.71 -0.81 -6.92
CA LEU A 70 -13.99 -0.70 -8.18
C LEU A 70 -13.43 0.71 -8.38
N CYS A 71 -12.46 0.87 -9.26
CA CYS A 71 -11.95 2.20 -9.62
C CYS A 71 -12.70 2.70 -10.86
N SER A 72 -13.38 3.85 -10.74
CA SER A 72 -14.10 4.49 -11.85
C SER A 72 -13.17 4.94 -12.98
N ASP A 73 -11.89 5.16 -12.68
CA ASP A 73 -10.87 5.53 -13.65
C ASP A 73 -9.62 4.63 -13.53
N TYR A 74 -9.81 3.35 -13.84
CA TYR A 74 -8.76 2.34 -13.70
C TYR A 74 -7.56 2.58 -14.65
N LYS A 75 -7.82 3.16 -15.84
CA LYS A 75 -6.80 3.40 -16.87
C LYS A 75 -5.84 4.51 -16.45
N HIS A 76 -6.30 5.62 -15.85
CA HIS A 76 -5.45 6.73 -15.43
C HIS A 76 -5.05 6.69 -13.95
N ARG A 77 -4.92 5.48 -13.39
CA ARG A 77 -4.35 5.27 -12.05
C ARG A 77 -2.94 5.84 -11.95
N LEU A 78 -2.65 6.45 -10.80
CA LEU A 78 -1.30 6.92 -10.47
C LEU A 78 -0.30 5.75 -10.44
N PRO A 79 1.00 6.00 -10.69
CA PRO A 79 2.03 4.96 -10.67
C PRO A 79 2.03 4.12 -9.38
N MET A 80 1.85 4.76 -8.22
CA MET A 80 1.73 4.06 -6.93
C MET A 80 0.58 3.06 -6.92
N CYS A 81 -0.60 3.41 -7.46
CA CYS A 81 -1.77 2.54 -7.49
C CYS A 81 -1.63 1.40 -8.51
N ARG A 82 -0.92 1.63 -9.62
CA ARG A 82 -0.66 0.60 -10.64
C ARG A 82 0.35 -0.44 -10.15
N LYS A 83 1.37 0.02 -9.41
CA LYS A 83 2.45 -0.80 -8.86
C LYS A 83 2.15 -1.30 -7.44
N TYR A 84 0.93 -1.14 -6.94
CA TYR A 84 0.58 -1.60 -5.61
C TYR A 84 0.19 -3.08 -5.61
N PRO A 85 0.66 -3.87 -4.63
CA PRO A 85 1.72 -3.54 -3.68
C PRO A 85 3.10 -3.61 -4.35
N GLN A 86 4.10 -2.92 -3.79
CA GLN A 86 5.48 -3.03 -4.30
C GLN A 86 5.96 -4.48 -4.19
N LYS A 87 6.53 -5.03 -5.27
CA LYS A 87 6.97 -6.45 -5.33
C LYS A 87 7.99 -6.81 -4.23
N ARG A 88 8.80 -5.84 -3.82
CA ARG A 88 9.76 -5.98 -2.73
C ARG A 88 9.59 -4.84 -1.75
N ILE A 89 9.54 -5.17 -0.47
CA ILE A 89 9.42 -4.24 0.65
C ILE A 89 10.47 -4.61 1.71
N PHE A 90 10.91 -3.64 2.48
CA PHE A 90 11.93 -3.82 3.53
C PHE A 90 11.37 -3.77 4.95
N TYR A 91 10.05 -3.71 5.06
CA TYR A 91 9.33 -3.55 6.31
C TYR A 91 8.22 -4.59 6.38
N ASN A 92 7.75 -4.88 7.59
CA ASN A 92 6.60 -5.76 7.79
C ASN A 92 5.36 -5.17 7.10
N ALA A 93 4.94 -5.72 5.96
CA ALA A 93 3.64 -5.40 5.39
C ALA A 93 2.56 -6.26 6.01
N LYS A 94 1.52 -5.59 6.51
CA LYS A 94 0.22 -6.20 6.75
C LYS A 94 -0.65 -5.96 5.53
N LEU A 95 -1.25 -7.02 5.00
CA LEU A 95 -2.24 -6.93 3.94
C LEU A 95 -3.64 -7.02 4.56
N HIS A 96 -4.61 -6.37 3.92
CA HIS A 96 -6.01 -6.49 4.32
C HIS A 96 -6.50 -7.94 4.27
N ASP A 97 -7.44 -8.29 5.14
CA ASP A 97 -8.03 -9.63 5.13
C ASP A 97 -8.66 -9.98 3.78
N GLY A 98 -8.42 -11.20 3.31
CA GLY A 98 -8.90 -11.68 2.01
C GLY A 98 -8.19 -11.08 0.80
N CYS A 99 -7.10 -10.32 0.98
CA CYS A 99 -6.28 -9.81 -0.11
C CYS A 99 -5.81 -10.95 -1.04
N GLY A 100 -5.73 -10.67 -2.34
CA GLY A 100 -5.20 -11.62 -3.33
C GLY A 100 -3.68 -11.69 -3.35
N TYR A 101 -3.00 -10.74 -2.72
CA TYR A 101 -1.56 -10.75 -2.54
C TYR A 101 -1.17 -11.50 -1.26
N LYS A 102 0.07 -12.01 -1.23
CA LYS A 102 0.67 -12.67 -0.07
C LYS A 102 2.08 -12.15 0.15
N VAL A 103 2.45 -11.95 1.41
CA VAL A 103 3.82 -11.59 1.81
C VAL A 103 4.58 -12.87 2.12
N ASN A 104 5.62 -13.16 1.33
CA ASN A 104 6.46 -14.34 1.54
C ASN A 104 7.54 -14.00 2.57
N VAL A 105 7.26 -14.37 3.82
CA VAL A 105 8.22 -14.26 4.92
C VAL A 105 9.17 -15.45 4.84
N LYS A 106 10.45 -15.17 4.66
CA LYS A 106 11.49 -16.21 4.71
C LYS A 106 11.75 -16.59 6.15
N THR A 107 11.72 -17.88 6.41
CA THR A 107 12.20 -18.48 7.66
C THR A 107 13.72 -18.60 7.65
N PHE A 108 14.33 -18.80 8.81
CA PHE A 108 15.77 -19.08 8.90
C PHE A 108 16.18 -20.27 8.03
N LYS A 109 15.34 -21.32 7.97
CA LYS A 109 15.58 -22.52 7.15
C LYS A 109 15.71 -22.21 5.65
N ASP A 110 14.88 -21.30 5.13
CA ASP A 110 14.92 -20.88 3.72
C ASP A 110 16.27 -20.25 3.31
N TYR A 111 17.05 -19.74 4.27
CA TYR A 111 18.40 -19.22 4.02
C TYR A 111 19.47 -20.30 4.02
N LEU A 112 19.28 -21.40 4.77
CA LEU A 112 20.20 -22.53 4.79
C LEU A 112 20.08 -23.36 3.50
N ASP A 113 18.86 -23.60 3.04
CA ASP A 113 18.57 -24.44 1.87
C ASP A 113 19.05 -23.79 0.54
N LYS A 114 19.39 -22.49 0.57
CA LYS A 114 19.93 -21.75 -0.58
C LYS A 114 21.41 -22.01 -0.88
N LYS A 115 22.16 -22.68 0.00
CA LYS A 115 23.58 -23.01 -0.23
C LYS A 115 23.82 -24.22 -1.15
N SER A 116 22.77 -24.82 -1.72
CA SER A 116 22.88 -26.07 -2.51
C SER A 116 22.59 -25.93 -4.01
N LYS A 117 22.68 -24.72 -4.58
CA LYS A 117 22.59 -24.50 -6.04
C LYS A 117 23.72 -23.63 -6.55
#